data_AF-A0A9C9Y550-F1
#
_entry.id   AF-A0A9C9Y550-F1
#
_cell.length_a   1.000
_cell.length_b   1.000
_cell.length_c   1.000
_cell.angle_alpha   90.00
_cell.angle_beta   90.00
_cell.angle_gamma   90.00
#
_symmetry.space_group_name_H-M   'P 1'
#
loop_
_entity.id
_entity.type
_entity.pdbx_description
1 polymer ?
#
loop_
_entity_poly.entity_id
_entity_poly.type
_entity_poly.pdbx_seq_one_letter_code
_entity_poly.pdbx_strand_id
1 'polypeptide(L)'
;LHNLIDLIRKFNPNIHFLMSISPVRHLKDGFVENQLSKAHLIAALHQLKDPINYFPSYEIMLDDLRDYRFYKEDFVHPNHLAINYIWDYFKQVLIKPSEINDLKKIEKIQRGLHHKSFNPDLPQERQRLQKLQKEIEILQKQYPWMVFL
;
A
#
# COMPACT_ATOMS: atom_id res chain seq x y z
N LEU A 1 -1.55 -13.76 16.43
CA LEU A 1 -0.74 -13.55 15.21
C LEU A 1 -0.08 -14.84 14.71
N HIS A 2 0.66 -15.57 15.55
CA HIS A 2 1.20 -16.91 15.22
C HIS A 2 0.19 -17.84 14.52
N ASN A 3 -0.99 -18.05 15.11
CA ASN A 3 -2.04 -18.90 14.51
C ASN A 3 -2.46 -18.46 13.11
N LEU A 4 -2.50 -17.15 12.82
CA LEU A 4 -2.86 -16.63 11.51
C LEU A 4 -1.76 -16.94 10.48
N ILE A 5 -0.50 -16.71 10.87
CA ILE A 5 0.67 -17.01 10.03
C ILE A 5 0.73 -18.51 9.72
N ASP A 6 0.57 -19.36 10.74
CA ASP A 6 0.58 -20.82 10.58
C ASP A 6 -0.56 -21.30 9.67
N LEU A 7 -1.76 -20.73 9.83
CA LEU A 7 -2.91 -21.06 8.99
C LEU A 7 -2.67 -20.70 7.52
N ILE A 8 -2.14 -19.50 7.25
CA ILE A 8 -1.88 -19.05 5.88
C ILE A 8 -0.75 -19.89 5.25
N ARG A 9 0.28 -20.26 6.01
CA ARG A 9 1.37 -21.11 5.52
C ARG A 9 0.95 -22.53 5.19
N LYS A 10 -0.05 -23.08 5.90
CA LYS A 10 -0.63 -24.38 5.51
C LYS A 10 -1.21 -24.34 4.10
N PHE A 11 -1.70 -23.19 3.66
CA PHE A 11 -2.22 -22.99 2.30
C PHE A 11 -1.11 -22.66 1.29
N ASN A 12 -0.18 -21.77 1.65
CA ASN A 12 0.96 -21.40 0.82
C ASN A 12 2.27 -21.39 1.63
N PRO A 13 3.05 -22.48 1.61
CA PRO A 13 4.29 -22.58 2.37
C PRO A 13 5.36 -21.56 1.95
N ASN A 14 5.31 -21.05 0.72
CA ASN A 14 6.28 -20.11 0.15
C ASN A 14 5.85 -18.65 0.31
N ILE A 15 4.80 -18.38 1.08
CA ILE A 15 4.31 -17.02 1.28
C ILE A 15 5.32 -16.20 2.11
N HIS A 16 5.52 -14.96 1.69
CA HIS A 16 6.33 -13.99 2.43
C HIS A 16 5.39 -13.00 3.12
N PHE A 17 5.62 -12.75 4.41
CA PHE A 17 4.86 -11.78 5.18
C PHE A 17 5.63 -10.46 5.25
N LEU A 18 4.93 -9.38 4.93
CA LEU A 18 5.33 -8.01 5.19
C LEU A 18 4.34 -7.41 6.18
N MET A 19 4.83 -6.99 7.34
CA MET A 19 4.02 -6.40 8.40
C MET A 19 4.28 -4.91 8.49
N SER A 20 3.29 -4.15 8.92
CA SER A 20 3.44 -2.72 9.21
C SER A 20 2.46 -2.32 10.29
N ILE A 21 2.81 -1.29 11.06
CA ILE A 21 1.89 -0.67 12.00
C ILE A 21 1.39 0.63 11.39
N SER A 22 0.07 0.81 11.39
CA SER A 22 -0.54 2.01 10.79
C SER A 22 -0.04 3.29 11.48
N PRO A 23 0.28 4.36 10.71
CA PRO A 23 0.64 5.66 11.25
C PRO A 23 -0.53 6.45 11.86
N VAL A 24 -1.77 5.96 11.72
CA VAL A 24 -2.98 6.62 12.26
C VAL A 24 -2.95 6.66 13.78
N ARG A 25 -3.28 7.83 14.36
CA ARG A 25 -3.36 8.05 15.81
C ARG A 25 -4.76 7.74 16.35
N HIS A 26 -4.89 6.76 17.22
CA HIS A 26 -6.17 6.41 17.85
C HIS A 26 -6.42 7.25 19.11
N LEU A 27 -6.61 8.57 18.92
CA LEU A 27 -6.69 9.53 20.04
C LEU A 27 -8.01 9.50 20.82
N LYS A 28 -9.04 8.82 20.31
CA LYS A 28 -10.32 8.66 21.03
C LYS A 28 -10.14 7.96 22.37
N ASP A 29 -9.16 7.06 22.46
CA ASP A 29 -8.85 6.29 23.66
C ASP A 29 -7.85 7.01 24.57
N GLY A 30 -7.24 8.10 24.09
CA GLY A 30 -6.24 8.90 24.79
C GLY A 30 -4.83 8.80 24.20
N PHE A 31 -3.99 9.79 24.52
CA PHE A 31 -2.62 9.87 23.99
C PHE A 31 -1.74 8.73 24.51
N VAL A 32 -1.89 8.38 25.79
CA VAL A 32 -1.12 7.32 26.45
C VAL A 32 -1.51 5.96 25.88
N GLU A 33 -2.81 5.75 25.68
CA GLU A 33 -3.42 4.53 25.17
C GLU A 33 -3.03 4.29 23.71
N ASN A 34 -2.97 5.37 22.90
CA ASN A 34 -2.41 5.30 21.55
C ASN A 34 -0.93 4.84 21.59
N GLN A 35 -0.09 5.43 22.43
CA GLN A 35 1.33 5.03 22.49
C GLN A 35 1.48 3.59 23.00
N LEU A 36 0.73 3.21 24.02
CA LEU A 36 0.75 1.88 24.60
C LEU A 36 0.30 0.82 23.60
N SER A 37 -0.79 1.07 22.87
CA SER A 37 -1.27 0.14 21.85
C SER A 37 -0.26 -0.06 20.71
N LYS A 38 0.39 1.00 20.23
CA LYS A 38 1.46 0.90 19.22
C LYS A 38 2.67 0.14 19.77
N ALA A 39 3.12 0.43 20.99
CA ALA A 39 4.22 -0.27 21.64
C ALA A 39 3.93 -1.78 21.81
N HIS A 40 2.70 -2.14 22.21
CA HIS A 40 2.29 -3.54 22.28
C HIS A 40 2.31 -4.23 20.91
N LEU A 41 1.86 -3.56 19.85
CA LEU A 41 1.92 -4.10 18.49
C LEU A 41 3.37 -4.32 18.05
N ILE A 42 4.27 -3.35 18.27
CA ILE A 42 5.70 -3.47 17.96
C ILE A 42 6.29 -4.67 18.71
N ALA A 43 6.10 -4.73 20.04
CA ALA A 43 6.61 -5.82 20.86
C ALA A 43 6.07 -7.19 20.40
N ALA A 44 4.78 -7.27 20.06
CA ALA A 44 4.17 -8.49 19.55
C ALA A 44 4.75 -8.93 18.20
N LEU A 45 5.11 -8.00 17.31
CA LEU A 45 5.80 -8.30 16.05
C LEU A 45 7.21 -8.85 16.30
N HIS A 46 7.94 -8.28 17.26
CA HIS A 46 9.28 -8.75 17.64
C HIS A 46 9.30 -10.14 18.29
N GLN A 47 8.18 -10.60 18.84
CA GLN A 47 8.06 -11.95 19.42
C GLN A 47 7.81 -13.04 18.37
N LEU A 48 7.61 -12.69 17.11
CA LEU A 48 7.37 -13.68 16.05
C LEU A 48 8.67 -14.43 15.76
N LYS A 49 8.57 -15.76 15.69
CA LYS A 49 9.75 -16.65 15.58
C LYS A 49 10.45 -16.60 14.22
N ASP A 50 9.79 -16.09 13.20
CA ASP A 50 10.34 -16.02 11.86
C ASP A 50 10.87 -14.63 11.54
N PRO A 51 11.88 -14.50 10.66
CA PRO A 51 12.22 -13.23 10.07
C PRO A 51 11.01 -12.74 9.27
N ILE A 52 10.25 -11.84 9.87
CA ILE A 52 9.13 -11.17 9.25
C ILE A 52 9.62 -9.81 8.81
N ASN A 53 9.40 -9.50 7.53
CA ASN A 53 9.76 -8.21 7.00
C ASN A 53 8.83 -7.17 7.64
N TYR A 54 9.41 -6.13 8.23
CA TYR A 54 8.66 -5.00 8.78
C TYR A 54 8.84 -3.77 7.90
N PHE A 55 7.73 -3.17 7.47
CA PHE A 55 7.70 -1.90 6.79
C PHE A 55 7.37 -0.78 7.80
N PRO A 56 8.26 0.20 8.00
CA PRO A 56 8.18 1.14 9.11
C PRO A 56 7.27 2.35 8.83
N SER A 57 6.02 2.12 8.44
CA SER A 57 5.12 3.25 8.08
C SER A 57 4.75 4.15 9.27
N TYR A 58 4.69 3.59 10.48
CA TYR A 58 4.46 4.34 11.71
C TYR A 58 5.65 5.23 12.07
N GLU A 59 6.85 4.67 12.00
CA GLU A 59 8.10 5.37 12.32
C GLU A 59 8.41 6.45 11.29
N ILE A 60 8.21 6.18 9.99
CA ILE A 60 8.33 7.22 8.96
C ILE A 60 7.40 8.40 9.28
N MET A 61 6.15 8.13 9.68
CA MET A 61 5.23 9.21 10.03
C MET A 61 5.69 10.01 11.25
N LEU A 62 6.19 9.32 12.28
CA LEU A 62 6.57 9.97 13.54
C LEU A 62 7.93 10.67 13.51
N ASP A 63 8.91 10.07 12.85
CA ASP A 63 10.32 10.47 12.93
C ASP A 63 10.75 11.23 11.67
N ASP A 64 10.38 10.77 10.48
CA ASP A 64 10.73 11.46 9.21
C ASP A 64 9.75 12.59 8.89
N LEU A 65 8.45 12.34 9.07
CA LEU A 65 7.35 13.27 8.76
C LEU A 65 6.76 13.94 10.02
N ARG A 66 7.59 14.14 11.04
CA ARG A 66 7.29 14.57 12.43
C ARG A 66 6.45 15.86 12.64
N ASP A 67 5.97 16.50 11.58
CA ASP A 67 5.29 17.79 11.60
C ASP A 67 3.77 17.65 11.37
N TYR A 68 2.96 18.43 12.08
CA TYR A 68 1.50 18.45 11.92
C TYR A 68 1.03 18.75 10.48
N ARG A 69 1.87 19.42 9.68
CA ARG A 69 1.62 19.65 8.24
C ARG A 69 1.42 18.38 7.42
N PHE A 70 1.77 17.21 7.96
CA PHE A 70 1.62 15.91 7.33
C PHE A 70 0.34 15.18 7.77
N TYR A 71 -0.43 15.75 8.68
CA TYR A 71 -1.74 15.24 9.09
C TYR A 71 -2.86 15.96 8.34
N LYS A 72 -4.03 15.34 8.30
CA LYS A 72 -5.29 16.00 7.95
C LYS A 72 -5.70 16.93 9.09
N GLU A 73 -6.77 17.70 8.86
CA GLU A 73 -7.37 18.60 9.86
C GLU A 73 -7.80 17.90 11.15
N ASP A 74 -8.02 16.58 11.09
CA ASP A 74 -8.32 15.76 12.28
C ASP A 74 -7.09 15.47 13.16
N PHE A 75 -5.89 15.84 12.74
CA PHE A 75 -4.60 15.59 13.42
C PHE A 75 -4.31 14.11 13.74
N VAL A 76 -5.04 13.21 13.08
CA VAL A 76 -5.04 11.76 13.34
C VAL A 76 -4.58 11.00 12.12
N HIS A 77 -5.11 11.35 10.95
CA HIS A 77 -4.80 10.65 9.71
C HIS A 77 -3.69 11.38 8.95
N PRO A 78 -2.77 10.64 8.31
CA PRO A 78 -1.86 11.22 7.35
C PRO A 78 -2.62 11.90 6.20
N ASN A 79 -2.13 13.04 5.74
CA ASN A 79 -2.64 13.70 4.54
C ASN A 79 -2.00 13.14 3.27
N HIS A 80 -2.42 13.65 2.11
CA HIS A 80 -1.94 13.15 0.82
C HIS A 80 -0.42 13.27 0.62
N LEU A 81 0.22 14.32 1.17
CA LEU A 81 1.67 14.46 1.08
C LEU A 81 2.39 13.34 1.83
N ALA A 82 1.93 13.04 3.04
CA ALA A 82 2.47 11.95 3.86
C ALA A 82 2.23 10.57 3.24
N ILE A 83 1.01 10.33 2.74
CA ILE A 83 0.65 9.08 2.06
C ILE A 83 1.55 8.85 0.84
N ASN A 84 1.75 9.88 0.02
CA ASN A 84 2.62 9.77 -1.16
C ASN A 84 4.07 9.53 -0.78
N TYR A 85 4.58 10.21 0.25
CA TYR A 85 5.94 10.00 0.74
C TYR A 85 6.16 8.55 1.20
N ILE A 86 5.25 8.03 2.03
CA ILE A 86 5.31 6.65 2.52
C ILE A 86 5.18 5.65 1.34
N TRP A 87 4.32 5.93 0.36
CA TRP A 87 4.18 5.09 -0.83
C TRP A 87 5.44 5.07 -1.69
N ASP A 88 6.08 6.22 -1.87
CA ASP A 88 7.33 6.31 -2.62
C ASP A 88 8.47 5.58 -1.91
N TYR A 89 8.53 5.65 -0.58
CA TYR A 89 9.48 4.86 0.22
C TYR A 89 9.18 3.36 0.11
N PHE A 90 7.91 2.96 0.19
CA PHE A 90 7.48 1.56 0.02
C PHE A 90 7.94 0.98 -1.31
N LYS A 91 7.71 1.72 -2.41
CA LYS A 91 8.14 1.29 -3.75
C LYS A 91 9.65 1.11 -3.84
N GLN A 92 10.43 2.01 -3.25
CA GLN A 92 11.89 1.94 -3.29
C GLN A 92 12.45 0.72 -2.55
N VAL A 93 11.84 0.33 -1.43
CA VAL A 93 12.32 -0.79 -0.61
C VAL A 93 11.88 -2.15 -1.16
N LEU A 94 10.69 -2.23 -1.77
CA LEU A 94 10.05 -3.51 -2.08
C LEU A 94 9.97 -3.84 -3.57
N ILE A 95 10.10 -2.86 -4.45
CA ILE A 95 10.01 -3.07 -5.90
C ILE A 95 11.40 -3.07 -6.49
N LYS A 96 11.72 -4.10 -7.28
CA LYS A 96 13.03 -4.18 -7.92
C LYS A 96 13.18 -3.03 -8.92
N PRO A 97 14.39 -2.46 -9.10
CA PRO A 97 14.61 -1.40 -10.09
C PRO A 97 14.15 -1.78 -11.51
N SER A 98 14.27 -3.05 -11.89
CA SER A 98 13.81 -3.58 -13.18
C SER A 98 12.28 -3.53 -13.37
N GLU A 99 11.51 -3.51 -12.28
CA GLU A 99 10.05 -3.60 -12.27
C GLU A 99 9.37 -2.23 -12.14
N ILE A 100 10.13 -1.16 -11.85
CA ILE A 100 9.60 0.21 -11.65
C ILE A 100 8.83 0.70 -12.89
N ASN A 101 9.31 0.39 -14.09
CA ASN A 101 8.64 0.79 -15.33
C ASN A 101 7.29 0.07 -15.52
N ASP A 102 7.20 -1.18 -15.08
CA ASP A 102 5.95 -1.93 -15.14
C ASP A 102 4.96 -1.41 -14.10
N LEU A 103 5.43 -1.08 -12.89
CA LEU A 103 4.61 -0.41 -11.87
C LEU A 103 4.00 0.90 -12.39
N LYS A 104 4.77 1.75 -13.07
CA LYS A 104 4.26 2.99 -13.68
C LYS A 104 3.17 2.74 -14.72
N LYS A 105 3.30 1.68 -15.52
CA LYS A 105 2.25 1.28 -16.49
C LYS A 105 0.99 0.84 -15.75
N ILE A 106 1.14 0.03 -14.70
CA ILE A 106 0.02 -0.44 -13.87
C ILE A 106 -0.71 0.74 -13.22
N GLU A 107 0.01 1.68 -12.60
CA GLU A 107 -0.57 2.89 -11.99
C GLU A 107 -1.34 3.73 -13.03
N LYS A 108 -0.81 3.86 -14.25
CA LYS A 108 -1.49 4.56 -15.34
C LYS A 108 -2.77 3.86 -15.77
N ILE A 109 -2.74 2.54 -15.93
CA ILE A 109 -3.91 1.74 -16.29
C ILE A 109 -4.98 1.86 -15.21
N GLN A 110 -4.62 1.64 -13.94
CA GLN A 110 -5.54 1.70 -12.80
C GLN A 110 -6.24 3.06 -12.70
N ARG A 111 -5.48 4.17 -12.81
CA ARG A 111 -6.04 5.51 -12.87
C ARG A 111 -6.98 5.71 -14.07
N GLY A 112 -6.65 5.11 -15.21
CA GLY A 112 -7.50 5.10 -16.39
C GLY A 112 -8.82 4.36 -16.17
N LEU A 113 -8.79 3.21 -15.51
CA LEU A 113 -9.99 2.41 -15.21
C LEU A 113 -10.90 3.11 -14.20
N HIS A 114 -10.34 3.76 -13.19
CA HIS A 114 -11.11 4.52 -12.20
C HIS A 114 -11.71 5.83 -12.72
N HIS A 115 -11.24 6.33 -13.88
CA HIS A 115 -11.80 7.54 -14.47
C HIS A 115 -13.23 7.29 -14.98
N LYS A 116 -14.21 7.94 -14.34
CA LYS A 116 -15.61 7.96 -14.79
C LYS A 116 -15.82 9.07 -15.81
N SER A 117 -16.08 8.71 -17.07
CA SER A 117 -16.44 9.68 -18.10
C SER A 117 -17.85 10.24 -17.86
N PHE A 118 -18.01 11.55 -18.04
CA PHE A 118 -19.31 12.23 -17.99
C PHE A 118 -20.22 11.86 -19.17
N ASN A 119 -19.64 11.41 -20.29
CA ASN A 119 -20.39 11.03 -21.48
C ASN A 119 -19.79 9.75 -22.10
N PRO A 120 -20.23 8.56 -21.65
CA PRO A 120 -19.59 7.28 -21.96
C PRO A 120 -19.72 6.86 -23.44
N ASP A 121 -20.70 7.39 -24.17
CA ASP A 121 -20.97 6.99 -25.56
C ASP A 121 -20.11 7.72 -26.60
N LEU A 122 -19.30 8.69 -26.16
CA LEU A 122 -18.42 9.45 -27.04
C LEU A 122 -17.38 8.52 -27.71
N PRO A 123 -17.08 8.71 -29.01
CA PRO A 123 -16.04 7.95 -29.70
C PRO A 123 -14.66 8.02 -29.01
N GLN A 124 -14.36 9.14 -28.36
CA GLN A 124 -13.12 9.37 -27.62
C GLN A 124 -13.00 8.43 -26.41
N GLU A 125 -14.11 8.17 -25.72
CA GLU A 125 -14.12 7.26 -24.57
C GLU A 125 -13.91 5.81 -25.02
N ARG A 126 -14.55 5.40 -26.12
CA ARG A 126 -14.30 4.10 -26.75
C ARG A 126 -12.84 3.92 -27.16
N GLN A 127 -12.22 4.94 -27.77
CA GLN A 127 -10.79 4.90 -28.13
C GLN A 127 -9.89 4.81 -26.89
N ARG A 128 -10.23 5.53 -25.81
CA ARG A 128 -9.49 5.48 -24.54
C ARG A 128 -9.54 4.09 -23.92
N LEU A 129 -10.72 3.47 -23.86
CA LEU A 129 -10.90 2.12 -23.33
C LEU A 129 -10.18 1.08 -24.19
N GLN A 130 -10.24 1.18 -25.52
CA GLN A 130 -9.46 0.31 -26.41
C GLN A 130 -7.95 0.43 -26.21
N LYS A 131 -7.45 1.66 -25.96
CA LYS A 131 -6.04 1.88 -25.64
C LYS A 131 -5.66 1.24 -24.30
N LEU A 132 -6.48 1.40 -23.27
CA LEU A 132 -6.25 0.76 -21.98
C LEU A 132 -6.26 -0.76 -22.09
N GLN A 133 -7.20 -1.33 -22.83
CA GLN A 133 -7.27 -2.77 -23.06
C GLN A 133 -6.00 -3.31 -23.72
N LYS A 134 -5.45 -2.61 -24.72
CA LYS A 134 -4.17 -2.99 -25.33
C LYS A 134 -3.00 -2.91 -24.34
N GLU A 135 -2.96 -1.89 -23.48
CA GLU A 135 -1.93 -1.76 -22.44
C GLU A 135 -2.03 -2.90 -21.40
N ILE A 136 -3.26 -3.31 -21.03
CA ILE A 136 -3.54 -4.46 -20.16
C ILE A 136 -3.06 -5.76 -20.80
N GLU A 137 -3.41 -6.02 -22.07
CA GLU A 137 -3.01 -7.24 -22.78
C GLU A 137 -1.49 -7.39 -22.88
N ILE A 138 -0.76 -6.28 -23.06
CA ILE A 138 0.71 -6.29 -23.07
C ILE A 138 1.25 -6.75 -21.71
N LEU A 139 0.72 -6.21 -20.61
CA LEU A 139 1.15 -6.61 -19.26
C LEU A 139 0.74 -8.03 -18.92
N GLN A 140 -0.45 -8.48 -19.34
CA GLN A 140 -0.90 -9.86 -19.11
C GLN A 140 -0.07 -10.89 -19.89
N LYS A 141 0.47 -10.55 -21.06
CA LYS A 141 1.44 -11.41 -21.76
C LYS A 141 2.72 -11.62 -20.95
N GLN A 142 3.17 -10.59 -20.24
CA GLN A 142 4.37 -10.63 -19.39
C GLN A 142 4.07 -11.23 -18.00
N TYR A 143 2.89 -10.96 -17.45
CA TYR A 143 2.43 -11.39 -16.13
C TYR A 143 1.02 -12.03 -16.26
N PRO A 144 0.92 -13.31 -16.67
CA PRO A 144 -0.37 -13.96 -16.97
C PRO A 144 -1.33 -14.06 -15.79
N TRP A 145 -0.81 -13.95 -14.57
CA TRP A 145 -1.57 -13.97 -13.32
C TRP A 145 -2.20 -12.61 -12.96
N MET A 146 -1.84 -11.53 -13.67
CA MET A 146 -2.29 -10.18 -13.36
C MET A 146 -3.74 -9.96 -13.81
N VAL A 147 -4.58 -9.54 -12.86
CA VAL A 147 -5.99 -9.20 -13.10
C VAL A 147 -6.18 -7.72 -12.80
N PHE A 148 -6.80 -7.00 -13.74
CA PHE A 148 -7.22 -5.62 -13.55
C PHE A 148 -8.74 -5.63 -13.27
N LEU A 149 -9.14 -5.03 -12.16
CA LEU A 149 -10.53 -4.93 -11.69
C LEU A 149 -11.09 -3.53 -11.92
#